data_AF-A0A7R9M2S6-F1
#
_entry.id   AF-A0A7R9M2S6-F1
#
_cell.length_a   1.000
_cell.length_b   1.000
_cell.length_c   1.000
_cell.angle_alpha   90.00
_cell.angle_beta   90.00
_cell.angle_gamma   90.00
#
_symmetry.space_group_name_H-M   'P 1'
#
loop_
_entity.id
_entity.type
_entity.pdbx_description
1 polymer ?
#
loop_
_entity_poly.entity_id
_entity_poly.type
_entity_poly.pdbx_seq_one_letter_code
_entity_poly.pdbx_strand_id
1 'polypeptide(L)'
;MNCYEYFISCEIFREILECVQYLHESNPQIIHRDLKPDNILIDRNGRNVHDKSIHLMTTNKHTSGVGTLGYIAQEVLSDPKLIR
;
A
#
# COMPACT_ATOMS: atom_id res chain seq x y z
N MET A 1 -23.05 -7.25 -6.85
CA MET A 1 -22.34 -7.33 -5.56
C MET A 1 -23.37 -7.58 -4.49
N ASN A 2 -23.30 -8.72 -3.80
CA ASN A 2 -24.22 -9.02 -2.70
C ASN A 2 -23.68 -8.43 -1.39
N CYS A 3 -24.52 -8.36 -0.35
CA CYS A 3 -24.13 -7.79 0.95
C CYS A 3 -22.95 -8.51 1.60
N TYR A 4 -22.77 -9.80 1.33
CA TYR A 4 -21.67 -10.60 1.86
C TYR A 4 -20.33 -10.20 1.22
N GLU A 5 -20.28 -10.06 -0.11
CA GLU A 5 -19.10 -9.56 -0.83
C GLU A 5 -18.72 -8.15 -0.40
N TYR A 6 -19.72 -7.28 -0.18
CA TYR A 6 -19.49 -5.92 0.34
C TYR A 6 -18.88 -5.95 1.74
N PHE A 7 -19.43 -6.77 2.64
CA PHE A 7 -18.90 -6.94 3.98
C PHE A 7 -17.44 -7.41 3.99
N ILE A 8 -17.11 -8.44 3.20
CA ILE A 8 -15.73 -8.92 3.07
C ILE A 8 -14.80 -7.83 2.53
N SER A 9 -15.26 -7.02 1.56
CA SER A 9 -14.47 -5.91 1.02
C SER A 9 -14.16 -4.85 2.09
N CYS A 10 -15.12 -4.53 2.95
CA CYS A 10 -14.91 -3.61 4.07
C CYS A 10 -13.90 -4.15 5.08
N GLU A 11 -13.96 -5.45 5.41
CA GLU A 11 -13.02 -6.07 6.35
C GLU A 11 -11.59 -6.07 5.80
N ILE A 12 -11.41 -6.46 4.53
CA ILE A 12 -10.10 -6.39 3.86
C ILE A 12 -9.57 -4.95 3.86
N PHE A 13 -10.42 -3.96 3.56
CA PHE A 13 -10.02 -2.57 3.54
C PHE A 13 -9.60 -2.06 4.93
N ARG A 14 -10.31 -2.47 5.98
CA ARG A 14 -9.96 -2.15 7.36
C ARG A 14 -8.57 -2.70 7.72
N GLU A 15 -8.29 -3.96 7.39
CA GLU A 15 -6.98 -4.58 7.67
C GLU A 15 -5.84 -3.89 6.90
N ILE A 16 -6.07 -3.50 5.64
CA ILE A 16 -5.10 -2.72 4.86
C ILE A 16 -4.79 -1.39 5.55
N LEU A 17 -5.81 -0.68 6.04
CA LEU A 17 -5.63 0.60 6.73
C LEU A 17 -4.87 0.44 8.05
N GLU A 18 -5.15 -0.62 8.81
CA GLU A 18 -4.42 -0.94 10.05
C GLU A 18 -2.93 -1.20 9.76
N CYS A 19 -2.62 -1.92 8.68
CA CYS A 19 -1.24 -2.15 8.24
C CYS A 19 -0.55 -0.84 7.84
N VAL A 20 -1.20 0.00 7.03
CA VAL A 20 -0.67 1.31 6.61
C VAL A 20 -0.44 2.21 7.82
N GLN A 21 -1.38 2.25 8.77
CA GLN A 21 -1.24 3.00 10.01
C GLN A 21 -0.01 2.55 10.80
N TYR A 22 0.18 1.24 10.97
CA TYR A 22 1.34 0.68 11.66
C TYR A 22 2.68 1.10 11.03
N LEU A 23 2.76 1.08 9.69
CA LEU A 23 3.96 1.55 8.97
C LEU A 23 4.19 3.06 9.18
N HIS A 24 3.12 3.86 9.19
CA HIS A 24 3.19 5.30 9.38
C HIS A 24 3.56 5.71 10.81
N GLU A 25 3.17 4.91 11.81
CA GLU A 25 3.50 5.13 13.23
C GLU A 25 4.92 4.64 13.59
N SER A 26 5.58 3.88 12.71
CA SER A 26 6.96 3.45 12.90
C SER A 26 7.92 4.64 12.99
N ASN A 27 9.05 4.46 13.68
CA ASN A 27 10.10 5.48 13.76
C ASN A 27 11.46 4.91 13.32
N PRO A 28 12.02 5.33 12.17
CA PRO A 28 11.49 6.36 11.27
C PRO A 28 10.19 5.90 10.57
N GLN A 29 9.36 6.87 10.17
CA GLN A 29 8.14 6.60 9.40
C GLN A 29 8.49 5.79 8.15
N ILE A 30 7.69 4.77 7.85
CA ILE A 30 7.83 3.90 6.68
C ILE A 30 6.68 4.21 5.72
N ILE A 31 6.99 4.38 4.43
CA ILE A 31 5.99 4.55 3.37
C ILE A 31 6.05 3.33 2.45
N HIS A 32 4.93 2.63 2.26
CA HIS A 32 4.88 1.39 1.46
C HIS A 32 5.21 1.61 -0.03
N ARG A 33 4.70 2.69 -0.64
CA ARG A 33 4.92 3.12 -2.04
C ARG A 33 4.44 2.21 -3.17
N ASP A 34 4.12 0.94 -2.92
CA ASP A 34 3.59 0.03 -3.95
C ASP A 34 2.30 -0.67 -3.50
N LEU A 35 1.37 0.07 -2.89
CA LEU A 35 0.10 -0.49 -2.42
C LEU A 35 -0.82 -0.78 -3.61
N LYS A 36 -1.02 -2.06 -3.90
CA LYS A 36 -1.86 -2.57 -4.99
C LYS A 36 -2.37 -3.98 -4.66
N PRO A 37 -3.45 -4.46 -5.32
CA PRO A 37 -4.00 -5.80 -5.07
C PRO A 37 -2.96 -6.93 -5.17
N ASP A 38 -2.04 -6.88 -6.14
CA ASP A 38 -1.00 -7.91 -6.34
C ASP A 38 -0.04 -8.08 -5.16
N ASN A 39 0.07 -7.05 -4.33
CA ASN A 39 0.98 -6.98 -3.19
C ASN A 39 0.28 -7.30 -1.86
N ILE A 40 -1.04 -7.48 -1.88
CA ILE A 40 -1.87 -7.80 -0.73
C ILE A 40 -2.12 -9.31 -0.76
N LEU A 41 -1.58 -10.05 0.20
CA LEU A 41 -1.97 -11.45 0.36
C LEU A 41 -3.14 -11.54 1.30
N ILE A 42 -4.10 -12.37 0.93
CA ILE A 42 -5.25 -12.66 1.75
C ILE A 42 -5.19 -14.16 2.05
N ASP A 43 -5.39 -14.52 3.33
CA ASP A 43 -5.52 -15.93 3.68
C ASP A 43 -6.73 -16.60 2.99
N ARG A 44 -6.76 -17.93 2.99
CA ARG A 44 -7.85 -18.70 2.35
C ARG A 44 -9.24 -18.42 2.93
N ASN A 45 -9.33 -17.72 4.06
CA ASN A 45 -10.59 -17.39 4.70
C ASN A 45 -11.05 -15.96 4.40
N GLY A 46 -10.25 -15.13 3.72
CA GLY A 46 -10.59 -13.73 3.49
C GLY A 46 -10.40 -12.83 4.72
N ARG A 47 -9.61 -13.27 5.72
CA ARG A 47 -9.60 -12.68 7.08
C ARG A 47 -8.23 -12.24 7.59
N ASN A 48 -7.15 -12.54 6.87
CA ASN A 48 -5.82 -12.09 7.25
C ASN A 48 -5.11 -11.54 6.03
N VAL A 49 -4.98 -10.22 6.01
CA VAL A 49 -4.13 -9.50 5.06
C VAL A 49 -2.67 -9.59 5.53
N HIS A 50 -1.83 -10.25 4.74
CA HIS A 50 -0.38 -10.23 4.88
C HIS A 50 0.21 -9.44 3.71
N ASP A 51 0.87 -8.32 3.99
CA ASP A 51 1.64 -7.59 3.00
C ASP A 51 2.95 -8.35 2.72
N LYS A 52 3.07 -8.98 1.54
CA LYS A 52 4.30 -9.73 1.16
C LYS A 52 5.30 -8.89 0.37
N SER A 53 5.10 -7.59 0.26
CA SER A 53 6.02 -6.68 -0.40
C SER A 53 6.66 -5.75 0.63
N ILE A 54 7.62 -6.28 1.39
CA ILE A 54 8.53 -5.44 2.17
C ILE A 54 9.49 -4.71 1.20
N HIS A 55 8.98 -3.71 0.46
CA HIS A 55 9.81 -2.64 -0.09
C HIS A 55 9.94 -1.56 0.99
N LEU A 56 10.67 -1.90 2.04
CA LEU A 56 10.90 -1.04 3.20
C LEU A 56 11.74 0.18 2.76
N MET A 57 11.08 1.29 2.41
CA MET A 57 11.75 2.57 2.20
C MET A 57 11.56 3.43 3.44
N THR A 58 12.59 3.44 4.28
CA THR A 58 12.72 4.39 5.39
C THR A 58 12.81 5.81 4.83
N THR A 59 11.95 6.68 5.35
CA THR A 59 11.87 8.07 4.92
C THR A 59 13.23 8.75 5.11
N ASN A 60 13.81 9.19 3.98
CA ASN A 60 14.79 10.29 3.85
C ASN A 60 15.35 10.41 2.42
N LYS A 61 15.06 9.46 1.52
CA LYS A 61 15.47 9.58 0.11
C LYS A 61 14.26 9.57 -0.82
N HIS A 62 14.06 10.68 -1.50
CA HIS A 62 13.28 10.76 -2.74
C HIS A 62 13.97 9.86 -3.78
N THR A 63 13.63 8.59 -3.82
CA THR A 63 13.91 7.72 -4.96
C THR A 63 12.80 7.95 -5.98
N SER A 64 13.08 8.84 -6.91
CA SER A 64 12.31 9.03 -8.14
C SER A 64 12.13 7.67 -8.82
N GLY A 65 10.90 7.31 -9.21
CA GLY A 65 10.65 6.14 -10.08
C GLY A 65 10.14 4.86 -9.43
N VAL A 66 9.79 4.85 -8.14
CA VAL A 66 9.31 3.63 -7.47
C VAL A 66 7.78 3.63 -7.35
N GLY A 67 7.15 2.55 -7.82
CA GLY A 67 5.71 2.28 -7.72
C GLY A 67 5.13 1.70 -9.01
N THR A 68 3.93 1.12 -8.92
CA THR A 68 3.23 0.55 -10.09
C THR A 68 2.32 1.59 -10.77
N LEU A 69 2.48 1.79 -12.09
CA LEU A 69 1.66 2.71 -12.87
C LEU A 69 0.16 2.41 -12.68
N GLY A 70 -0.64 3.46 -12.44
CA GLY A 70 -2.06 3.34 -12.08
C GLY A 70 -2.34 3.32 -10.58
N TYR A 71 -1.32 3.05 -9.74
CA TYR A 71 -1.39 3.10 -8.28
C TYR A 71 -0.48 4.18 -7.67
N ILE A 72 0.41 4.76 -8.48
CA ILE A 72 1.26 5.89 -8.07
C ILE A 72 0.40 7.14 -7.85
N ALA A 73 0.63 7.84 -6.74
CA ALA A 73 -0.04 9.09 -6.42
C ALA A 73 0.36 10.24 -7.37
N GLN A 74 -0.57 11.18 -7.61
CA GLN A 74 -0.40 12.23 -8.62
C GLN A 74 0.81 13.14 -8.35
N GLU A 75 1.06 13.46 -7.09
CA GLU A 75 2.20 14.27 -6.65
C GLU A 75 3.54 13.59 -6.90
N VAL A 76 3.57 12.25 -6.89
CA VAL A 76 4.78 11.48 -7.24
C VAL A 76 5.00 11.52 -8.75
N LEU A 77 3.95 11.33 -9.57
CA LEU A 77 4.05 11.43 -11.03
C LEU A 77 4.46 12.83 -11.50
N SER A 78 4.07 13.86 -10.75
CA SER A 78 4.34 15.26 -11.06
C SER A 78 5.71 15.72 -10.55
N ASP A 79 6.51 14.85 -9.89
CA ASP A 79 7.84 15.20 -9.40
C ASP A 79 8.76 15.50 -10.60
N PRO A 80 9.35 16.71 -10.70
CA PRO A 80 10.26 17.08 -11.78
C PRO A 80 11.47 16.14 -11.92
N LYS A 81 11.83 15.40 -10.86
CA LYS A 81 12.92 14.41 -10.88
C LYS A 81 12.56 13.11 -11.62
N LEU A 82 11.28 12.89 -11.91
CA LEU A 82 10.76 11.73 -12.63
C LEU A 82 10.59 11.96 -14.14
N ILE A 83 10.57 13.23 -14.57
CA ILE A 83 10.32 13.65 -15.96
C ILE A 83 11.63 14.04 -16.66
N ARG A 84 12.78 13.50 -16.23
CA ARG A 84 14.10 13.86 -16.76
C ARG A 84 14.92 12.66 -17.15
#